data_AF-A0AAE4FIB1-F1
#
_entry.id   AF-A0AAE4FIB1-F1
#
_cell.length_a   1.000
_cell.length_b   1.000
_cell.length_c   1.000
_cell.angle_alpha   90.00
_cell.angle_beta   90.00
_cell.angle_gamma   90.00
#
_symmetry.space_group_name_H-M   'P 1'
#
loop_
_entity.id
_entity.type
_entity.pdbx_description
1 polymer ?
#
loop_
_entity_poly.entity_id
_entity_poly.type
_entity_poly.pdbx_seq_one_letter_code
_entity_poly.pdbx_strand_id
1 'polypeptide(L)'
;LAREGYEAQMALTMVSLINSINNIAERDQYLARDINFVVDEAHIVTVNPLLSPYVTKVVKMWRKLGAWLWLATQNLDDYPDCAEKMLNMAEWWVCLTMPQKEVEAIARFKTLSEEQKQVLLSASKLSGCYTEGVVLARKVEALFRVVQPSLYLALGMTEKEEKQQRRVLMERYGCSELEAAFRVADELDRKRGLPSRRRECC
;
A
#
# COMPACT_ATOMS: atom_id res chain seq x y z
N LEU A 1 -13.04 6.37 10.66
CA LEU A 1 -12.66 5.46 11.76
C LEU A 1 -13.08 5.96 13.16
N ALA A 2 -14.11 6.80 13.30
CA ALA A 2 -14.53 7.41 14.58
C ALA A 2 -15.72 6.69 15.26
N ARG A 3 -15.78 5.36 15.23
CA ARG A 3 -16.80 4.60 15.97
C ARG A 3 -16.14 3.43 16.70
N GLU A 4 -15.74 3.65 17.95
CA GLU A 4 -15.39 2.58 18.88
C GLU A 4 -16.57 1.59 18.98
N GLY A 5 -16.26 0.29 19.04
CA GLY A 5 -17.26 -0.79 19.16
C GLY A 5 -17.53 -1.62 17.89
N TYR A 6 -16.95 -1.27 16.73
CA TYR A 6 -17.09 -2.05 15.49
C TYR A 6 -16.00 -3.12 15.29
N GLU A 7 -15.05 -3.24 16.22
CA GLU A 7 -13.90 -4.14 16.12
C GLU A 7 -14.30 -5.60 15.93
N ALA A 8 -15.34 -6.05 16.64
CA ALA A 8 -15.84 -7.42 16.52
C ALA A 8 -16.50 -7.70 15.17
N GLN A 9 -17.28 -6.74 14.63
CA GLN A 9 -17.93 -6.87 13.32
C GLN A 9 -16.89 -6.87 12.19
N MET A 10 -15.89 -6.02 12.32
CA MET A 10 -14.76 -5.97 11.41
C MET A 10 -13.95 -7.26 11.46
N ALA A 11 -13.65 -7.79 12.65
CA ALA A 11 -12.97 -9.07 12.79
C ALA A 11 -13.76 -10.22 12.14
N LEU A 12 -15.07 -10.28 12.39
CA LEU A 12 -15.94 -11.27 11.75
C LEU A 12 -15.92 -11.15 10.22
N THR A 13 -15.99 -9.92 9.70
CA THR A 13 -15.94 -9.64 8.27
C THR A 13 -14.60 -10.09 7.67
N MET A 14 -13.49 -9.76 8.32
CA MET A 14 -12.15 -10.18 7.89
C MET A 14 -11.99 -11.69 7.89
N VAL A 15 -12.47 -12.39 8.93
CA VAL A 15 -12.44 -13.86 8.99
C VAL A 15 -13.24 -14.47 7.84
N SER A 16 -14.44 -13.93 7.56
CA SER A 16 -15.29 -14.39 6.46
C SER A 16 -14.63 -14.20 5.08
N LEU A 17 -14.01 -13.03 4.85
CA LEU A 17 -13.29 -12.73 3.62
C LEU A 17 -12.08 -13.65 3.45
N ILE A 18 -11.28 -13.82 4.51
CA ILE A 18 -10.11 -14.71 4.49
C ILE A 18 -10.52 -16.15 4.23
N ASN A 19 -11.61 -16.64 4.83
CA ASN A 19 -12.15 -17.96 4.56
C ASN A 19 -12.61 -18.12 3.10
N SER A 20 -13.25 -17.09 2.55
CA SER A 20 -13.66 -17.11 1.14
C SER A 20 -12.46 -17.18 0.20
N ILE A 21 -11.42 -16.39 0.48
CA ILE A 21 -10.15 -16.44 -0.26
C ILE A 21 -9.50 -17.81 -0.10
N ASN A 22 -9.52 -18.37 1.10
CA ASN A 22 -8.95 -19.68 1.38
C ASN A 22 -9.62 -20.78 0.55
N ASN A 23 -10.95 -20.77 0.48
CA ASN A 23 -11.70 -21.73 -0.34
C ASN A 23 -11.37 -21.60 -1.84
N ILE A 24 -11.16 -20.37 -2.32
CA ILE A 24 -10.71 -20.14 -3.70
C ILE A 24 -9.30 -20.69 -3.90
N ALA A 25 -8.37 -20.40 -2.98
CA ALA A 25 -6.99 -20.88 -3.03
C ALA A 25 -6.92 -22.42 -3.03
N GLU A 26 -7.74 -23.08 -2.21
CA GLU A 26 -7.81 -24.55 -2.18
C GLU A 26 -8.41 -25.14 -3.46
N ARG A 27 -9.50 -24.54 -3.98
CA ARG A 27 -10.12 -24.97 -5.25
C ARG A 27 -9.15 -24.85 -6.42
N ASP A 28 -8.38 -23.76 -6.45
CA ASP A 28 -7.53 -23.37 -7.58
C ASP A 28 -6.06 -23.77 -7.39
N GLN A 29 -5.71 -24.54 -6.35
CA GLN A 29 -4.33 -24.86 -5.95
C GLN A 29 -3.47 -25.54 -7.03
N TYR A 30 -4.11 -26.15 -8.04
CA TYR A 30 -3.42 -26.80 -9.17
C TYR A 30 -3.33 -25.91 -10.42
N LEU A 31 -3.86 -24.69 -10.36
CA LEU A 31 -3.74 -23.71 -11.42
C LEU A 31 -2.46 -22.89 -11.23
N ALA A 32 -1.90 -22.38 -12.33
CA ALA A 32 -0.72 -21.52 -12.30
C ALA A 32 -1.01 -20.07 -11.83
N ARG A 33 -2.24 -19.77 -11.41
CA ARG A 33 -2.68 -18.41 -11.09
C ARG A 33 -2.63 -18.16 -9.60
N ASP A 34 -1.76 -17.24 -9.22
CA ASP A 34 -1.65 -16.80 -7.83
C ASP A 34 -2.78 -15.84 -7.43
N ILE A 35 -3.10 -15.84 -6.14
CA ILE A 35 -3.98 -14.87 -5.49
C ILE A 35 -3.12 -13.81 -4.79
N ASN A 36 -3.44 -12.53 -5.00
CA ASN A 36 -2.85 -11.44 -4.25
C ASN A 36 -3.92 -10.79 -3.38
N PHE A 37 -3.84 -11.02 -2.07
CA PHE A 37 -4.73 -10.42 -1.07
C PHE A 37 -4.04 -9.22 -0.43
N VAL A 38 -4.50 -8.03 -0.78
CA VAL A 38 -3.96 -6.76 -0.29
C VAL A 38 -4.88 -6.18 0.78
N VAL A 39 -4.32 -5.89 1.95
CA VAL A 39 -4.99 -5.18 3.04
C VAL A 39 -4.35 -3.80 3.16
N ASP A 40 -5.14 -2.77 2.86
CA ASP A 40 -4.80 -1.39 3.16
C ASP A 40 -5.15 -1.07 4.63
N GLU A 41 -4.41 -0.15 5.24
CA GLU A 41 -4.46 0.15 6.68
C GLU A 41 -4.38 -1.12 7.55
N ALA A 42 -3.39 -1.96 7.26
CA ALA A 42 -3.23 -3.28 7.85
C ALA A 42 -3.12 -3.30 9.38
N HIS A 43 -2.80 -2.17 10.04
CA HIS A 43 -2.86 -2.04 11.49
C HIS A 43 -4.23 -2.48 12.05
N ILE A 44 -5.30 -2.28 11.28
CA ILE A 44 -6.66 -2.70 11.61
C ILE A 44 -6.75 -4.24 11.82
N VAL A 45 -6.05 -5.01 11.00
CA VAL A 45 -6.10 -6.48 11.00
C VAL A 45 -5.12 -7.06 12.01
N THR A 46 -3.99 -6.40 12.23
CA THR A 46 -2.91 -6.89 13.08
C THR A 46 -3.05 -6.52 14.55
N VAL A 47 -3.76 -5.44 14.88
CA VAL A 47 -4.04 -5.02 16.26
C VAL A 47 -5.01 -5.95 16.97
N ASN A 48 -5.98 -6.54 16.24
CA ASN A 48 -7.00 -7.38 16.87
C ASN A 48 -6.40 -8.72 17.38
N PRO A 49 -6.45 -9.00 18.70
CA PRO A 49 -5.84 -10.18 19.30
C PRO A 49 -6.38 -11.53 18.79
N LEU A 50 -7.61 -11.54 18.26
CA LEU A 50 -8.23 -12.74 17.70
C LEU A 50 -7.84 -12.96 16.23
N LEU A 51 -7.66 -11.87 15.47
CA LEU A 51 -7.31 -11.95 14.05
C LEU A 51 -5.85 -12.29 13.82
N SER A 52 -4.93 -11.69 14.57
CA SER A 52 -3.49 -11.84 14.33
C SER A 52 -3.03 -13.32 14.36
N PRO A 53 -3.41 -14.16 15.35
CA PRO A 53 -3.07 -15.58 15.34
C PRO A 53 -3.73 -16.37 14.20
N TYR A 54 -4.97 -16.01 13.84
CA TYR A 54 -5.72 -16.65 12.77
C TYR A 54 -5.09 -16.37 11.40
N VAL A 55 -4.85 -15.09 11.08
CA VAL A 55 -4.19 -14.64 9.85
C VAL A 55 -2.81 -15.29 9.72
N THR A 56 -2.04 -15.33 10.81
CA THR A 56 -0.71 -15.97 10.83
C THR A 56 -0.76 -17.44 10.42
N LYS A 57 -1.79 -18.19 10.85
CA LYS A 57 -1.97 -19.59 10.47
C LYS A 57 -2.36 -19.74 9.00
N VAL A 58 -3.31 -18.93 8.53
CA VAL A 58 -3.79 -18.97 7.14
C VAL A 58 -2.67 -18.63 6.17
N VAL A 59 -1.90 -17.57 6.43
CA VAL A 59 -0.77 -17.15 5.57
C VAL A 59 0.30 -18.25 5.44
N LYS A 60 0.56 -19.01 6.51
CA LYS A 60 1.48 -20.15 6.44
C LYS A 60 0.99 -21.24 5.50
N MET A 61 -0.32 -21.47 5.44
CA MET A 61 -0.93 -22.43 4.52
C MET A 61 -0.88 -21.92 3.07
N TRP A 62 -1.16 -20.64 2.86
CA TRP A 62 -1.18 -19.99 1.55
C TRP A 62 0.12 -20.08 0.77
N ARG A 63 1.28 -20.21 1.46
CA ARG A 63 2.57 -20.52 0.82
C ARG A 63 2.54 -21.77 -0.07
N LYS A 64 1.65 -22.72 0.20
CA LYS A 64 1.49 -23.95 -0.59
C LYS A 64 0.39 -23.85 -1.65
N LEU A 65 -0.47 -22.83 -1.57
CA LEU A 65 -1.67 -22.69 -2.40
C LEU A 65 -1.57 -21.54 -3.42
N GLY A 66 -0.40 -20.92 -3.57
CA GLY A 66 -0.21 -19.80 -4.50
C GLY A 66 -0.93 -18.51 -4.06
N ALA A 67 -1.15 -18.29 -2.76
CA ALA A 67 -1.78 -17.08 -2.26
C ALA A 67 -0.79 -16.20 -1.46
N TRP A 68 -0.87 -14.89 -1.69
CA TRP A 68 0.03 -13.89 -1.13
C TRP A 68 -0.76 -12.89 -0.28
N LEU A 69 -0.26 -12.58 0.91
CA LEU A 69 -0.77 -11.49 1.75
C LEU A 69 0.14 -10.28 1.61
N TRP A 70 -0.43 -9.15 1.21
CA TRP A 70 0.20 -7.84 1.22
C TRP A 70 -0.45 -6.96 2.28
N LEU A 71 0.36 -6.42 3.17
CA LEU A 71 -0.08 -5.52 4.24
C LEU A 71 0.51 -4.13 3.97
N ALA A 72 -0.35 -3.14 3.72
CA ALA A 72 0.05 -1.75 3.61
C ALA A 72 -0.35 -1.01 4.89
N THR A 73 0.59 -0.30 5.51
CA THR A 73 0.34 0.48 6.72
C THR A 73 1.24 1.71 6.73
N GLN A 74 0.74 2.80 7.31
CA GLN A 74 1.52 4.02 7.52
C GLN A 74 2.22 4.00 8.88
N ASN A 75 1.55 3.45 9.90
CA ASN A 75 2.09 3.41 11.25
C ASN A 75 2.40 1.96 11.66
N LEU A 76 3.65 1.73 12.05
CA LEU A 76 4.11 0.47 12.62
C LEU A 76 4.12 0.50 14.16
N ASP A 77 4.03 1.69 14.78
CA ASP A 77 3.98 1.80 16.24
C ASP A 77 2.71 1.15 16.81
N ASP A 78 1.63 1.17 16.03
CA ASP A 78 0.34 0.60 16.42
C ASP A 78 0.36 -0.93 16.40
N TYR A 79 1.40 -1.58 15.87
CA TYR A 79 1.45 -3.04 15.81
C TYR A 79 1.75 -3.65 17.19
N PRO A 80 0.89 -4.54 17.69
CA PRO A 80 1.14 -5.24 18.94
C PRO A 80 2.29 -6.23 18.78
N ASP A 81 2.95 -6.58 19.88
CA ASP A 81 4.06 -7.56 19.87
C ASP A 81 3.61 -8.92 19.32
N CYS A 82 2.32 -9.26 19.39
CA CYS A 82 1.80 -10.50 18.80
C CYS A 82 1.90 -10.53 17.25
N ALA A 83 1.98 -9.37 16.60
CA ALA A 83 2.17 -9.25 15.15
C ALA A 83 3.61 -9.51 14.70
N GLU A 84 4.58 -9.54 15.62
CA GLU A 84 5.99 -9.82 15.34
C GLU A 84 6.17 -11.15 14.58
N LYS A 85 5.46 -12.19 15.02
CA LYS A 85 5.49 -13.49 14.34
C LYS A 85 4.98 -13.44 12.91
N MET A 86 4.03 -12.55 12.62
CA MET A 86 3.49 -12.38 11.27
C MET A 86 4.49 -11.61 10.40
N LEU A 87 4.99 -10.48 10.90
CA LEU A 87 5.90 -9.60 10.16
C LEU A 87 7.28 -10.24 9.91
N ASN A 88 7.80 -11.03 10.85
CA ASN A 88 9.05 -11.78 10.67
C ASN A 88 8.95 -12.80 9.52
N MET A 89 7.75 -13.28 9.18
CA MET A 89 7.55 -14.15 8.02
C MET A 89 7.53 -13.42 6.68
N ALA A 90 7.46 -12.08 6.68
CA ALA A 90 7.38 -11.31 5.46
C ALA A 90 8.66 -11.48 4.62
N GLU A 91 8.46 -11.98 3.40
CA GLU A 91 9.57 -12.24 2.46
C GLU A 91 10.05 -10.98 1.75
N TRP A 92 9.14 -10.00 1.63
CA TRP A 92 9.35 -8.72 0.99
C TRP A 92 8.96 -7.61 1.95
N TRP A 93 9.87 -6.67 2.15
CA TRP A 93 9.59 -5.39 2.78
C TRP A 93 9.74 -4.30 1.73
N VAL A 94 8.69 -3.52 1.54
CA VAL A 94 8.69 -2.38 0.62
C VAL A 94 8.45 -1.14 1.47
N CYS A 95 9.52 -0.43 1.75
CA CYS A 95 9.53 0.74 2.62
C CYS A 95 9.62 1.98 1.74
N LEU A 96 8.68 2.91 1.83
CA LEU A 96 8.77 4.19 1.10
C LEU A 96 9.64 5.17 1.90
N THR A 97 9.37 6.47 1.78
CA THR A 97 10.02 7.50 2.60
C THR A 97 9.57 7.38 4.05
N MET A 98 10.49 7.03 4.94
CA MET A 98 10.21 6.81 6.36
C MET A 98 11.08 7.72 7.23
N PRO A 99 10.52 8.38 8.26
CA PRO A 99 11.29 9.04 9.30
C PRO A 99 12.15 8.04 10.09
N GLN A 100 13.17 8.55 10.78
CA GLN A 100 14.05 7.76 11.66
C GLN A 100 13.28 6.85 12.63
N LYS A 101 12.21 7.38 13.23
CA LYS A 101 11.35 6.65 14.17
C LYS A 101 10.73 5.39 13.56
N GLU A 102 10.28 5.45 12.31
CA GLU A 102 9.67 4.30 11.62
C GLU A 102 10.71 3.24 11.25
N VAL A 103 11.95 3.65 10.90
CA VAL A 103 13.06 2.72 10.68
C VAL A 103 13.37 1.93 11.97
N GLU A 104 13.34 2.61 13.12
CA GLU A 104 13.50 1.97 14.43
C GLU A 104 12.33 1.05 14.77
N ALA A 105 11.10 1.42 14.40
CA ALA A 105 9.93 0.56 14.57
C ALA A 105 10.04 -0.73 13.73
N ILE A 106 10.55 -0.66 12.49
CA ILE A 106 10.84 -1.85 11.67
C ILE A 106 11.89 -2.74 12.33
N ALA A 107 12.90 -2.14 12.96
CA ALA A 107 13.96 -2.89 13.64
C ALA A 107 13.43 -3.78 14.79
N ARG A 108 12.21 -3.52 15.30
CA ARG A 108 11.51 -4.42 16.24
C ARG A 108 11.11 -5.76 15.60
N PHE A 109 10.78 -5.75 14.31
CA PHE A 109 10.18 -6.91 13.61
C PHE A 109 11.15 -7.57 12.62
N LYS A 110 12.17 -6.84 12.17
CA LYS A 110 13.19 -7.30 11.22
C LYS A 110 14.55 -6.85 11.69
N THR A 111 15.50 -7.78 11.81
CA THR A 111 16.91 -7.42 12.03
C THR A 111 17.44 -6.69 10.81
N LEU A 112 17.86 -5.44 11.01
CA LEU A 112 18.43 -4.57 9.97
C LEU A 112 19.93 -4.36 10.24
N SER A 113 20.77 -4.50 9.22
CA SER A 113 22.16 -4.02 9.29
C SER A 113 22.20 -2.50 9.32
N GLU A 114 23.34 -1.94 9.70
CA GLU A 114 23.50 -0.49 9.72
C GLU A 114 23.42 0.08 8.29
N GLU A 115 23.97 -0.62 7.31
CA GLU A 115 23.87 -0.24 5.89
C GLU A 115 22.40 -0.22 5.41
N GLN A 116 21.61 -1.21 5.82
CA GLN A 116 20.18 -1.26 5.49
C GLN A 116 19.42 -0.07 6.07
N LYS A 117 19.71 0.33 7.31
CA LYS A 117 19.13 1.54 7.92
C LYS A 117 19.52 2.78 7.14
N GLN A 118 20.79 2.93 6.78
CA GLN A 118 21.25 4.08 5.98
C GLN A 118 20.55 4.15 4.62
N VAL A 119 20.36 3.01 3.95
CA VAL A 119 19.63 2.94 2.68
C VAL A 119 18.15 3.33 2.88
N LEU A 120 17.48 2.85 3.94
CA LEU A 120 16.11 3.24 4.27
C LEU A 120 15.97 4.75 4.50
N LEU A 121 16.93 5.37 5.18
CA LEU A 121 16.96 6.81 5.45
C LEU A 121 17.30 7.66 4.22
N SER A 122 17.91 7.05 3.19
CA SER A 122 18.29 7.76 1.96
C SER A 122 17.12 7.98 0.99
N ALA A 123 16.01 7.25 1.16
CA ALA A 123 14.85 7.36 0.27
C ALA A 123 14.21 8.76 0.35
N SER A 124 14.05 9.39 -0.80
CA SER A 124 13.50 10.74 -0.92
C SER A 124 12.20 10.80 -1.74
N LYS A 125 11.43 11.88 -1.54
CA LYS A 125 10.22 12.16 -2.32
C LYS A 125 10.34 13.55 -2.93
N LEU A 126 10.05 13.65 -4.21
CA LEU A 126 9.85 14.92 -4.90
C LEU A 126 8.38 15.04 -5.31
N SER A 127 7.65 15.94 -4.64
CA SER A 127 6.21 16.11 -4.85
C SER A 127 5.88 16.36 -6.32
N GLY A 128 4.87 15.65 -6.83
CA GLY A 128 4.46 15.73 -8.24
C GLY A 128 5.47 15.14 -9.24
N CYS A 129 6.55 14.50 -8.80
CA CYS A 129 7.56 13.88 -9.68
C CYS A 129 7.75 12.39 -9.39
N TYR A 130 8.29 12.05 -8.23
CA TYR A 130 8.59 10.67 -7.86
C TYR A 130 8.59 10.47 -6.35
N THR A 131 8.40 9.22 -5.95
CA THR A 131 8.63 8.75 -4.58
C THR A 131 9.64 7.61 -4.63
N GLU A 132 10.68 7.67 -3.82
CA GLU A 132 11.61 6.57 -3.64
C GLU A 132 11.18 5.66 -2.50
N GLY A 133 11.68 4.45 -2.56
CA GLY A 133 11.57 3.48 -1.49
C GLY A 133 12.69 2.47 -1.58
N VAL A 134 12.75 1.61 -0.58
CA VAL A 134 13.72 0.53 -0.47
C VAL A 134 12.95 -0.78 -0.44
N VAL A 135 13.38 -1.71 -1.30
CA VAL A 135 12.94 -3.10 -1.21
C VAL A 135 13.99 -3.88 -0.44
N LEU A 136 13.56 -4.60 0.59
CA LEU A 136 14.38 -5.53 1.35
C LEU A 136 13.76 -6.92 1.25
N ALA A 137 14.43 -7.81 0.52
CA ALA A 137 14.06 -9.20 0.35
C ALA A 137 15.32 -10.07 0.35
N ARG A 138 15.18 -11.38 0.54
CA ARG A 138 16.32 -12.30 0.67
C ARG A 138 17.35 -12.22 -0.48
N LYS A 139 16.91 -11.90 -1.69
CA LYS A 139 17.77 -11.85 -2.89
C LYS A 139 17.94 -10.44 -3.47
N VAL A 140 17.22 -9.46 -2.95
CA VAL A 140 17.14 -8.12 -3.52
C VAL A 140 17.10 -7.11 -2.38
N GLU A 141 18.11 -6.25 -2.34
CA GLU A 141 18.16 -5.08 -1.47
C GLU A 141 18.50 -3.89 -2.36
N ALA A 142 17.52 -3.03 -2.62
CA ALA A 142 17.67 -1.96 -3.60
C ALA A 142 16.82 -0.74 -3.28
N LEU A 143 17.38 0.44 -3.55
CA LEU A 143 16.60 1.65 -3.71
C LEU A 143 15.86 1.58 -5.05
N PHE A 144 14.56 1.84 -5.03
CA PHE A 144 13.74 1.98 -6.22
C PHE A 144 13.09 3.36 -6.24
N ARG A 145 12.73 3.80 -7.44
CA ARG A 145 12.02 5.06 -7.66
C ARG A 145 10.73 4.79 -8.41
N VAL A 146 9.62 5.23 -7.83
CA VAL A 146 8.31 5.15 -8.47
C VAL A 146 8.02 6.48 -9.14
N VAL A 147 7.89 6.43 -10.47
CA VAL A 147 7.50 7.57 -11.31
C VAL A 147 6.09 7.29 -11.83
N GLN A 148 5.07 7.73 -11.10
CA GLN A 148 3.69 7.46 -11.47
C GLN A 148 3.27 8.30 -12.69
N PRO A 149 2.52 7.72 -13.64
CA PRO A 149 1.91 8.50 -14.71
C PRO A 149 0.97 9.56 -14.11
N SER A 150 0.96 10.76 -14.69
CA SER A 150 0.29 11.93 -14.13
C SER A 150 -1.21 11.73 -13.85
N LEU A 151 -1.87 10.88 -14.64
CA LEU A 151 -3.27 10.53 -14.40
C LEU A 151 -3.49 9.80 -13.08
N TYR A 152 -2.64 8.83 -12.73
CA TYR A 152 -2.78 8.11 -11.46
C TYR A 152 -2.57 9.04 -10.27
N LEU A 153 -1.65 10.00 -10.40
CA LEU A 153 -1.48 11.05 -9.39
C LEU A 153 -2.76 11.89 -9.29
N ALA A 154 -3.25 12.43 -10.41
CA ALA A 154 -4.43 13.28 -10.42
C ALA A 154 -5.69 12.59 -9.85
N LEU A 155 -5.84 11.28 -10.06
CA LEU A 155 -6.93 10.48 -9.49
C LEU A 155 -6.73 10.20 -7.99
N GLY A 156 -5.49 9.99 -7.55
CA GLY A 156 -5.13 9.72 -6.15
C GLY A 156 -4.97 10.96 -5.27
N MET A 157 -5.06 12.16 -5.85
CA MET A 157 -4.91 13.43 -5.14
C MET A 157 -6.10 13.69 -4.19
N THR A 158 -5.99 13.32 -2.92
CA THR A 158 -7.06 13.43 -1.93
C THR A 158 -6.93 14.59 -0.94
N GLU A 159 -5.84 15.36 -1.01
CA GLU A 159 -5.58 16.45 -0.08
C GLU A 159 -6.56 17.62 -0.28
N LYS A 160 -6.73 18.44 0.77
CA LYS A 160 -7.71 19.53 0.76
C LYS A 160 -7.45 20.53 -0.38
N GLU A 161 -6.20 20.92 -0.56
CA GLU A 161 -5.79 21.86 -1.62
C GLU A 161 -5.99 21.26 -3.01
N GLU A 162 -5.76 19.96 -3.16
CA GLU A 162 -5.92 19.23 -4.42
C GLU A 162 -7.40 19.07 -4.81
N LYS A 163 -8.26 18.79 -3.82
CA LYS A 163 -9.72 18.80 -3.98
C LYS A 163 -10.21 20.20 -4.36
N GLN A 164 -9.67 21.24 -3.75
CA GLN A 164 -9.98 22.62 -4.10
C GLN A 164 -9.55 22.95 -5.54
N GLN A 165 -8.35 22.55 -5.96
CA GLN A 165 -7.89 22.73 -7.34
C GLN A 165 -8.85 22.08 -8.34
N ARG A 166 -9.26 20.82 -8.08
CA ARG A 166 -10.23 20.12 -8.93
C ARG A 166 -11.58 20.84 -8.96
N ARG A 167 -12.07 21.32 -7.82
CA ARG A 167 -13.31 22.11 -7.76
C ARG A 167 -13.26 23.38 -8.61
N VAL A 168 -12.16 24.13 -8.55
CA VAL A 168 -11.96 25.35 -9.36
C VAL A 168 -11.97 25.01 -10.86
N LEU A 169 -11.37 23.89 -11.26
CA LEU A 169 -11.40 23.45 -12.67
C LEU A 169 -12.81 23.05 -13.11
N MET A 170 -13.57 22.35 -12.27
CA MET A 170 -14.97 21.99 -12.56
C MET A 170 -15.83 23.23 -12.79
N GLU A 171 -15.72 24.23 -11.91
CA GLU A 171 -16.48 25.49 -12.02
C GLU A 171 -16.06 26.30 -13.26
N ARG A 172 -14.74 26.38 -13.53
CA ARG A 172 -14.21 27.14 -14.66
C ARG A 172 -14.60 26.54 -16.02
N TYR A 173 -14.63 25.22 -16.13
CA TYR A 173 -14.84 24.52 -17.41
C TYR A 173 -16.21 23.86 -17.53
N GLY A 174 -17.06 23.94 -16.49
CA GLY A 174 -18.37 23.30 -16.46
C GLY A 174 -18.28 21.77 -16.64
N CYS A 175 -17.26 21.12 -16.07
CA CYS A 175 -16.96 19.71 -16.31
C CYS A 175 -17.12 18.83 -15.06
N SER A 176 -17.18 17.51 -15.29
CA SER A 176 -17.20 16.50 -14.23
C SER A 176 -15.88 16.46 -13.44
N GLU A 177 -15.90 15.82 -12.27
CA GLU A 177 -14.69 15.62 -11.44
C GLU A 177 -13.63 14.80 -12.18
N LEU A 178 -14.05 13.79 -12.96
CA LEU A 178 -13.15 12.97 -13.76
C LEU A 178 -12.46 13.78 -14.85
N GLU A 179 -13.22 14.61 -15.58
CA GLU A 179 -12.64 15.50 -16.59
C GLU A 179 -11.72 16.56 -15.97
N ALA A 180 -12.04 17.05 -14.77
CA ALA A 180 -11.16 17.92 -14.01
C ALA A 180 -9.85 17.21 -13.64
N ALA A 181 -9.89 15.94 -13.22
CA ALA A 181 -8.70 15.14 -12.97
C ALA A 181 -7.85 14.92 -14.23
N PHE A 182 -8.46 14.72 -15.41
CA PHE A 182 -7.73 14.67 -16.68
C PHE A 182 -7.00 15.99 -16.97
N ARG A 183 -7.63 17.14 -16.70
CA ARG A 183 -6.98 18.45 -16.86
C ARG A 183 -5.81 18.64 -15.91
N VAL A 184 -5.91 18.18 -14.66
CA VAL A 184 -4.79 18.17 -13.69
C VAL A 184 -3.66 17.29 -14.21
N ALA A 185 -3.97 16.11 -14.74
CA ALA A 185 -2.99 15.19 -15.32
C ALA A 185 -2.25 15.82 -16.52
N ASP A 186 -2.96 16.51 -17.42
CA ASP A 186 -2.37 17.23 -18.55
C ASP A 186 -1.44 18.36 -18.08
N GLU A 187 -1.81 19.07 -17.01
CA GLU A 187 -0.96 20.12 -16.43
C GLU A 187 0.33 19.54 -15.82
N LEU A 188 0.22 18.40 -15.13
CA LEU A 188 1.37 17.67 -14.59
C LEU A 188 2.29 17.16 -15.70
N ASP A 189 1.74 16.58 -16.77
CA ASP A 189 2.50 16.13 -17.94
C ASP A 189 3.24 17.31 -18.57
N ARG A 190 2.58 18.48 -18.72
CA ARG A 190 3.24 19.71 -19.21
C ARG A 190 4.39 20.17 -18.31
N LYS A 191 4.21 20.16 -16.99
CA LYS A 191 5.26 20.51 -16.02
C LYS A 191 6.44 19.54 -16.07
N ARG A 192 6.20 18.28 -16.43
CA ARG A 192 7.19 17.22 -16.59
C ARG A 192 7.85 17.18 -17.97
N GLY A 193 7.46 18.07 -18.89
CA GLY A 193 7.97 18.09 -20.27
C GLY A 193 7.47 16.93 -21.14
N LEU A 194 6.38 16.28 -20.76
CA LEU A 194 5.77 15.19 -21.52
C LEU A 194 4.79 15.74 -22.58
N PRO A 195 4.65 15.06 -23.73
CA PRO A 195 3.69 15.46 -24.76
C PRO A 195 2.26 15.39 -24.20
N SER A 196 1.39 16.30 -24.67
CA SER A 196 -0.02 16.28 -24.27
C SER A 196 -0.67 14.97 -24.68
N ARG A 197 -1.48 14.39 -23.78
CA ARG A 197 -2.26 13.20 -24.10
C ARG A 197 -3.20 13.55 -25.25
N ARG A 198 -3.06 12.87 -26.39
CA ARG A 198 -4.09 12.95 -27.43
C ARG A 198 -5.35 12.37 -26.81
N ARG A 199 -6.41 13.18 -26.72
CA ARG A 199 -7.74 12.68 -26.42
C ARG A 199 -8.17 11.84 -27.62
N GLU A 200 -7.92 10.53 -27.55
CA GLU A 200 -8.63 9.62 -28.42
C GLU A 200 -10.10 9.68 -27.97
N CYS A 201 -10.92 10.35 -28.79
CA CYS A 201 -12.37 10.24 -28.71
C CYS A 201 -12.71 8.74 -28.88
N CYS A 202 -13.09 8.09 -27.79
CA CYS A 202 -13.98 6.94 -27.85
C CYS A 202 -15.42 7.44 -27.88
#